data_AF-A0A1L9RX55-F1
#
_entry.id   AF-A0A1L9RX55-F1
#
_cell.length_a   1.000
_cell.length_b   1.000
_cell.length_c   1.000
_cell.angle_alpha   90.00
_cell.angle_beta   90.00
_cell.angle_gamma   90.00
#
_symmetry.space_group_name_H-M   'P 1'
#
loop_
_entity.id
_entity.type
_entity.pdbx_description
1 polymer ?
#
loop_
_entity_poly.entity_id
_entity_poly.type
_entity_poly.pdbx_seq_one_letter_code
_entity_poly.pdbx_strand_id
1 'polypeptide(L)'
;MGEIGDHHRDIKQHKKQHKQKHLKQKHQKEQQKRESPPRSHRRCWDWMLVSGNVHYAKNRAAFTSYRRAPGKIGHMRVLGVGTVQLQVRRAPEDERTGTMVLNDVMHFPDALCNGVCINKHLRENPQEDLTSWKTFQVEDRNNGEPLWYGKDYCGLGRLVLAGDPQGETYLSEDQGYLLSVHASEADLEKLHRRVDSASL
;
A
#
# COMPACT_ATOMS: atom_id res chain seq x y z
N MET A 1 25.71 -16.63 -53.94
CA MET A 1 25.20 -17.48 -52.83
C MET A 1 25.90 -17.09 -51.53
N GLY A 2 25.52 -15.98 -50.88
CA GLY A 2 26.24 -15.48 -49.68
C GLY A 2 25.39 -14.91 -48.55
N GLU A 3 24.07 -14.75 -48.72
CA GLU A 3 23.27 -13.89 -47.83
C GLU A 3 22.58 -14.61 -46.65
N ILE A 4 22.58 -15.95 -46.63
CA ILE A 4 21.86 -16.73 -45.60
C ILE A 4 22.72 -16.96 -44.34
N GLY A 5 24.05 -16.95 -44.46
CA GLY A 5 24.99 -17.24 -43.37
C GLY A 5 25.13 -16.10 -42.35
N ASP A 6 25.03 -14.85 -42.81
CA ASP A 6 25.25 -13.67 -41.98
C ASP A 6 24.02 -13.37 -41.11
N HIS A 7 22.81 -13.49 -41.67
CA HIS A 7 21.56 -13.32 -40.92
C HIS A 7 21.44 -14.30 -39.72
N HIS A 8 21.91 -15.54 -39.89
CA HIS A 8 21.88 -16.53 -38.82
C HIS A 8 22.91 -16.24 -37.70
N ARG A 9 24.01 -15.55 -38.04
CA ARG A 9 25.06 -15.14 -37.11
C ARG A 9 24.59 -13.98 -36.22
N ASP A 10 23.88 -13.02 -36.82
CA ASP A 10 23.32 -11.86 -36.12
C ASP A 10 22.23 -12.25 -35.11
N ILE A 11 21.34 -13.18 -35.47
CA ILE A 11 20.29 -13.68 -34.56
C ILE A 11 20.90 -14.37 -33.33
N LYS A 12 21.97 -15.16 -33.51
CA LYS A 12 22.67 -15.82 -32.39
C LYS A 12 23.34 -14.81 -31.48
N GLN A 13 23.92 -13.75 -32.04
CA GLN A 13 24.58 -12.69 -31.28
C GLN A 13 23.56 -11.87 -30.47
N HIS A 14 22.42 -11.53 -31.06
CA HIS A 14 21.33 -10.84 -30.37
C HIS A 14 20.75 -11.66 -29.20
N LYS A 15 20.52 -12.97 -29.40
CA LYS A 15 20.05 -13.88 -28.33
C LYS A 15 21.06 -13.99 -27.18
N LYS A 16 22.36 -14.02 -27.50
CA LYS A 16 23.44 -14.07 -26.49
C LYS A 16 23.49 -12.79 -25.66
N GLN A 17 23.37 -11.62 -26.30
CA GLN A 17 23.32 -10.33 -25.62
C GLN A 17 22.08 -10.20 -24.72
N HIS A 18 20.91 -10.63 -25.18
CA HIS A 18 19.68 -10.61 -24.39
C HIS A 18 19.79 -11.51 -23.15
N LYS A 19 20.35 -12.72 -23.30
CA LYS A 19 20.60 -13.64 -22.18
C LYS A 19 21.59 -13.04 -21.17
N GLN A 20 22.64 -12.37 -21.63
CA GLN A 20 23.62 -11.71 -20.75
C GLN A 20 23.01 -10.52 -19.99
N LYS A 21 22.18 -9.69 -20.64
CA LYS A 21 21.44 -8.61 -19.97
C LYS A 21 20.52 -9.15 -18.88
N HIS A 22 19.78 -10.22 -19.19
CA HIS A 22 18.87 -10.85 -18.23
C HIS A 22 19.60 -11.49 -17.03
N LEU A 23 20.78 -12.08 -17.25
CA LEU A 23 21.63 -12.62 -16.19
C LEU A 23 22.23 -11.50 -15.32
N LYS A 24 22.67 -10.39 -15.92
CA LYS A 24 23.17 -9.22 -15.18
C LYS A 24 22.10 -8.59 -14.30
N GLN A 25 20.88 -8.40 -14.83
CA GLN A 25 19.74 -7.91 -14.05
C GLN A 25 19.38 -8.86 -12.91
N LYS A 26 19.42 -10.18 -13.15
CA LYS A 26 19.18 -11.18 -12.11
C LYS A 26 20.23 -11.12 -10.99
N HIS A 27 21.51 -11.04 -11.33
CA HIS A 27 22.59 -10.91 -10.34
C HIS A 27 22.51 -9.59 -9.56
N GLN A 28 22.20 -8.47 -10.20
CA GLN A 28 21.99 -7.19 -9.50
C GLN A 28 20.82 -7.27 -8.51
N LYS A 29 19.71 -7.90 -8.91
CA LYS A 29 18.54 -8.10 -8.04
C LYS A 29 18.83 -9.05 -6.88
N GLU A 30 19.68 -10.06 -7.09
CA GLU A 30 20.13 -10.98 -6.05
C GLU A 30 21.14 -10.35 -5.09
N GLN A 31 22.06 -9.50 -5.57
CA GLN A 31 22.99 -8.73 -4.73
C GLN A 31 22.24 -7.71 -3.86
N GLN A 32 21.32 -6.94 -4.43
CA GLN A 32 20.45 -6.03 -3.65
C GLN A 32 19.64 -6.77 -2.58
N LYS A 33 19.26 -8.03 -2.83
CA LYS A 33 18.54 -8.87 -1.86
C LYS A 33 19.44 -9.43 -0.75
N ARG A 34 20.74 -9.52 -0.96
CA ARG A 34 21.73 -10.02 0.02
C ARG A 34 22.29 -8.91 0.91
N GLU A 35 22.36 -7.68 0.40
CA GLU A 35 22.90 -6.51 1.12
C GLU A 35 21.85 -5.79 1.98
N SER A 36 20.56 -6.08 1.80
CA SER A 36 19.51 -5.51 2.64
C SER A 36 19.38 -6.31 3.96
N PRO A 37 19.37 -5.65 5.13
CA PRO A 37 19.13 -6.33 6.40
C PRO A 37 17.78 -7.07 6.37
N PRO A 38 17.59 -8.10 7.22
CA PRO A 38 16.39 -8.92 7.19
C PRO A 38 15.12 -8.05 7.23
N ARG A 39 14.30 -8.15 6.18
CA ARG A 39 13.06 -7.37 5.94
C ARG A 39 12.01 -7.51 7.06
N SER A 40 12.23 -8.35 8.07
CA SER A 40 11.28 -8.68 9.13
C SER A 40 11.11 -7.58 10.19
N HIS A 41 11.94 -6.53 10.20
CA HIS A 41 11.89 -5.47 11.23
C HIS A 41 11.57 -4.07 10.74
N ARG A 42 11.36 -3.85 9.43
CA ARG A 42 11.14 -2.51 8.89
C ARG A 42 9.66 -2.31 8.56
N ARG A 43 8.98 -1.56 9.42
CA ARG A 43 7.56 -1.20 9.29
C ARG A 43 7.46 -0.07 8.25
N CYS A 44 6.55 -0.22 7.29
CA CYS A 44 6.14 0.87 6.42
C CYS A 44 5.22 1.80 7.21
N TRP A 45 5.59 3.07 7.30
CA TRP A 45 4.78 4.10 7.97
C TRP A 45 4.02 4.99 6.99
N ASP A 46 4.26 4.84 5.68
CA ASP A 46 3.49 5.54 4.67
C ASP A 46 2.08 4.95 4.58
N TRP A 47 1.11 5.75 5.00
CA TRP A 47 -0.32 5.52 4.82
C TRP A 47 -0.83 6.47 3.74
N MET A 48 -0.86 5.97 2.52
CA MET A 48 -1.27 6.75 1.36
C MET A 48 -2.79 6.83 1.29
N LEU A 49 -3.31 8.00 0.98
CA LEU A 49 -4.73 8.25 0.74
C LEU A 49 -5.05 7.78 -0.69
N VAL A 50 -5.93 6.78 -0.82
CA VAL A 50 -6.24 6.11 -2.09
C VAL A 50 -7.73 6.14 -2.39
N SER A 51 -8.08 5.93 -3.67
CA SER A 51 -9.44 6.02 -4.21
C SER A 51 -10.14 4.67 -4.43
N GLY A 52 -9.52 3.57 -4.01
CA GLY A 52 -10.04 2.21 -4.16
C GLY A 52 -11.31 1.92 -3.34
N ASN A 53 -11.53 0.66 -2.96
CA ASN A 53 -12.67 0.27 -2.10
C ASN A 53 -12.28 -0.53 -0.85
N VAL A 54 -10.98 -0.70 -0.59
CA VAL A 54 -10.46 -1.40 0.59
C VAL A 54 -9.31 -0.64 1.23
N HIS A 55 -9.19 -0.74 2.55
CA HIS A 55 -7.96 -0.40 3.26
C HIS A 55 -6.97 -1.56 3.13
N TYR A 56 -5.68 -1.25 3.13
CA TYR A 56 -4.66 -2.30 3.16
C TYR A 56 -3.41 -1.87 3.91
N ALA A 57 -2.74 -2.86 4.50
CA ALA A 57 -1.47 -2.69 5.18
C ALA A 57 -0.44 -3.66 4.63
N LYS A 58 0.80 -3.17 4.50
CA LYS A 58 1.95 -3.96 4.06
C LYS A 58 2.44 -4.91 5.15
N ASN A 59 2.50 -4.44 6.39
CA ASN A 59 3.10 -5.19 7.48
C ASN A 59 2.05 -5.69 8.48
N ARG A 60 2.16 -6.96 8.88
CA ARG A 60 1.35 -7.53 9.99
C ARG A 60 1.42 -6.72 11.29
N ALA A 61 2.52 -6.03 11.54
CA ALA A 61 2.74 -5.25 12.75
C ALA A 61 1.85 -3.98 12.86
N ALA A 62 1.16 -3.58 11.77
CA ALA A 62 0.20 -2.48 11.80
C ALA A 62 -1.12 -2.83 12.50
N PHE A 63 -1.45 -4.12 12.57
CA PHE A 63 -2.76 -4.61 12.98
C PHE A 63 -2.88 -4.74 14.51
N THR A 64 -3.91 -4.12 15.08
CA THR A 64 -4.30 -4.29 16.48
C THR A 64 -5.11 -5.56 16.70
N SER A 65 -5.93 -5.94 15.71
CA SER A 65 -6.61 -7.25 15.63
C SER A 65 -6.25 -7.92 14.31
N TYR A 66 -6.19 -9.25 14.27
CA TYR A 66 -5.81 -9.94 13.03
C TYR A 66 -6.33 -11.37 12.96
N ARG A 67 -6.95 -11.70 11.84
CA ARG A 67 -7.37 -13.05 11.48
C ARG A 67 -6.68 -13.48 10.20
N ARG A 68 -6.15 -14.71 10.18
CA ARG A 68 -5.51 -15.26 8.98
C ARG A 68 -6.57 -15.54 7.94
N ALA A 69 -6.32 -15.08 6.71
CA ALA A 69 -7.20 -15.29 5.57
C ALA A 69 -6.35 -15.33 4.29
N PRO A 70 -5.53 -16.37 4.11
CA PRO A 70 -4.70 -16.49 2.94
C PRO A 70 -5.59 -16.55 1.70
N GLY A 71 -5.33 -15.69 0.71
CA GLY A 71 -6.17 -15.55 -0.47
C GLY A 71 -5.57 -14.61 -1.50
N LYS A 72 -6.41 -14.14 -2.41
CA LYS A 72 -6.04 -13.15 -3.43
C LYS A 72 -7.19 -12.17 -3.63
N ILE A 73 -6.86 -10.91 -3.90
CA ILE A 73 -7.74 -9.88 -4.45
C ILE A 73 -7.09 -9.42 -5.75
N GLY A 74 -7.77 -9.62 -6.88
CA GLY A 74 -7.13 -9.49 -8.19
C GLY A 74 -5.85 -10.32 -8.28
N HIS A 75 -4.72 -9.67 -8.59
CA HIS A 75 -3.40 -10.32 -8.65
C HIS A 75 -2.61 -10.23 -7.34
N MET A 76 -3.11 -9.52 -6.32
CA MET A 76 -2.42 -9.29 -5.06
C MET A 76 -2.71 -10.40 -4.05
N ARG A 77 -1.67 -10.85 -3.36
CA ARG A 77 -1.77 -11.88 -2.33
C ARG A 77 -2.22 -11.25 -1.01
N VAL A 78 -3.29 -11.82 -0.44
CA VAL A 78 -3.82 -11.48 0.88
C VAL A 78 -3.32 -12.51 1.89
N LEU A 79 -2.85 -12.08 3.05
CA LEU A 79 -2.47 -12.99 4.15
C LEU A 79 -3.49 -13.04 5.29
N GLY A 80 -4.24 -11.96 5.48
CA GLY A 80 -5.23 -11.86 6.55
C GLY A 80 -5.93 -10.52 6.53
N VAL A 81 -6.89 -10.39 7.44
CA VAL A 81 -7.75 -9.23 7.59
C VAL A 81 -7.79 -8.84 9.06
N GLY A 82 -7.91 -7.55 9.36
CA GLY A 82 -8.05 -7.11 10.74
C GLY A 82 -8.24 -5.61 10.88
N THR A 83 -8.11 -5.13 12.10
CA THR A 83 -8.26 -3.72 12.45
C THR A 83 -6.89 -3.07 12.59
N VAL A 84 -6.79 -1.82 12.15
CA VAL A 84 -5.62 -0.96 12.37
C VAL A 84 -6.09 0.29 13.12
N GLN A 85 -5.30 0.73 14.10
CA GLN A 85 -5.52 2.01 14.78
C GLN A 85 -4.30 2.89 14.55
N LEU A 86 -4.54 4.10 14.01
CA LEU A 86 -3.51 5.07 13.70
C LEU A 86 -3.68 6.30 14.59
N GLN A 87 -2.60 6.72 15.24
CA GLN A 87 -2.55 8.03 15.87
C GLN A 87 -2.25 9.07 14.79
N VAL A 88 -3.14 10.04 14.62
CA VAL A 88 -3.10 11.03 13.53
C VAL A 88 -3.06 12.44 14.09
N ARG A 89 -2.48 13.36 13.32
CA ARG A 89 -2.54 14.79 13.62
C ARG A 89 -3.85 15.36 13.10
N ARG A 90 -4.48 16.24 13.88
CA ARG A 90 -5.81 16.78 13.57
C ARG A 90 -5.78 17.84 12.48
N ALA A 91 -4.79 18.73 12.54
CA ALA A 91 -4.53 19.79 11.56
C ALA A 91 -3.03 20.15 11.56
N PRO A 92 -2.51 20.89 10.56
CA PRO A 92 -1.10 21.27 10.48
C PRO A 92 -0.53 21.96 11.74
N GLU A 93 -1.33 22.84 12.35
CA GLU A 93 -0.93 23.66 13.51
C GLU A 93 -1.57 23.16 14.82
N ASP A 94 -2.27 22.04 14.80
CA ASP A 94 -2.90 21.45 15.99
C ASP A 94 -2.01 20.35 16.58
N GLU A 95 -1.56 20.54 17.81
CA GLU A 95 -0.74 19.56 18.54
C GLU A 95 -1.50 18.33 19.02
N ARG A 96 -2.83 18.44 19.13
CA ARG A 96 -3.69 17.35 19.58
C ARG A 96 -3.67 16.20 18.56
N THR A 97 -3.84 15.00 19.09
CA THR A 97 -3.88 13.77 18.29
C THR A 97 -5.29 13.20 18.25
N GLY A 98 -5.65 12.62 17.12
CA GLY A 98 -6.85 11.79 16.95
C GLY A 98 -6.48 10.31 16.81
N THR A 99 -7.47 9.44 16.95
CA THR A 99 -7.34 8.02 16.63
C THR A 99 -8.20 7.69 15.41
N MET A 100 -7.57 7.31 14.30
CA MET A 100 -8.25 6.77 13.13
C MET A 100 -8.30 5.24 13.25
N VAL A 101 -9.51 4.69 13.27
CA VAL A 101 -9.74 3.23 13.30
C VAL A 101 -10.14 2.76 11.91
N LEU A 102 -9.34 1.87 11.33
CA LEU A 102 -9.61 1.27 10.03
C LEU A 102 -10.05 -0.18 10.24
N ASN A 103 -11.27 -0.49 9.81
CA ASN A 103 -11.84 -1.84 9.87
C ASN A 103 -11.60 -2.60 8.56
N ASP A 104 -11.59 -3.93 8.65
CA ASP A 104 -11.44 -4.83 7.50
C ASP A 104 -10.23 -4.52 6.60
N VAL A 105 -9.11 -4.18 7.22
CA VAL A 105 -7.86 -3.87 6.52
C VAL A 105 -7.26 -5.16 5.96
N MET A 106 -6.93 -5.15 4.66
CA MET A 106 -6.31 -6.29 3.98
C MET A 106 -4.79 -6.30 4.21
N HIS A 107 -4.23 -7.43 4.62
CA HIS A 107 -2.78 -7.58 4.73
C HIS A 107 -2.18 -7.99 3.38
N PHE A 108 -1.60 -7.01 2.69
CA PHE A 108 -0.91 -7.14 1.41
C PHE A 108 0.61 -6.99 1.57
N PRO A 109 1.36 -8.06 1.90
CA PRO A 109 2.81 -7.99 2.09
C PRO A 109 3.59 -7.49 0.87
N ASP A 110 3.02 -7.71 -0.32
CA ASP A 110 3.63 -7.37 -1.61
C ASP A 110 3.28 -5.94 -2.07
N ALA A 111 2.42 -5.22 -1.34
CA ALA A 111 2.13 -3.80 -1.61
C ALA A 111 3.37 -2.92 -1.39
N LEU A 112 3.47 -1.80 -2.10
CA LEU A 112 4.57 -0.84 -1.92
C LEU A 112 4.52 -0.16 -0.56
N CYS A 113 3.33 0.24 -0.11
CA CYS A 113 3.07 0.95 1.13
C CYS A 113 1.72 0.54 1.74
N ASN A 114 1.23 1.25 2.77
CA ASN A 114 -0.13 1.07 3.28
C ASN A 114 -1.10 2.02 2.56
N GLY A 115 -2.39 1.69 2.56
CA GLY A 115 -3.43 2.47 1.89
C GLY A 115 -4.66 2.70 2.77
N VAL A 116 -5.04 3.97 2.90
CA VAL A 116 -6.33 4.42 3.46
C VAL A 116 -7.25 4.77 2.30
N CYS A 117 -8.25 3.93 2.03
CA CYS A 117 -9.30 4.26 1.09
C CYS A 117 -10.20 5.36 1.66
N ILE A 118 -10.11 6.58 1.12
CA ILE A 118 -10.89 7.74 1.60
C ILE A 118 -12.39 7.46 1.50
N ASN A 119 -12.83 6.94 0.36
CA ASN A 119 -14.26 6.68 0.10
C ASN A 119 -14.85 5.65 1.06
N LYS A 120 -14.09 4.61 1.44
CA LYS A 120 -14.51 3.62 2.44
C LYS A 120 -14.54 4.26 3.82
N HIS A 121 -13.49 5.00 4.20
CA HIS A 121 -13.40 5.66 5.51
C HIS A 121 -14.57 6.61 5.75
N LEU A 122 -14.86 7.51 4.82
CA LEU A 122 -15.97 8.48 4.95
C LEU A 122 -17.34 7.80 4.93
N ARG A 123 -17.50 6.68 4.23
CA ARG A 123 -18.74 5.89 4.26
C ARG A 123 -18.96 5.24 5.64
N GLU A 124 -17.89 4.79 6.27
CA GLU A 124 -17.94 4.18 7.61
C GLU A 124 -18.06 5.23 8.73
N ASN A 125 -17.66 6.47 8.46
CA ASN A 125 -17.71 7.58 9.40
C ASN A 125 -18.53 8.73 8.81
N PRO A 126 -19.88 8.61 8.72
CA PRO A 126 -20.74 9.60 8.04
C PRO A 126 -20.79 10.98 8.71
N GLN A 127 -20.27 11.08 9.94
CA GLN A 127 -20.10 12.33 10.68
C GLN A 127 -18.83 13.07 10.27
N GLU A 128 -17.97 12.50 9.45
CA GLU A 128 -16.77 13.15 8.94
C GLU A 128 -17.03 13.79 7.58
N ASP A 129 -16.40 14.94 7.31
CA ASP A 129 -16.50 15.65 6.04
C ASP A 129 -15.13 16.07 5.53
N LEU A 130 -14.84 15.80 4.25
CA LEU A 130 -13.59 16.20 3.60
C LEU A 130 -13.71 17.64 3.11
N THR A 131 -13.18 18.58 3.87
CA THR A 131 -13.35 20.02 3.65
C THR A 131 -12.34 20.61 2.66
N SER A 132 -11.20 19.94 2.45
CA SER A 132 -10.16 20.39 1.52
C SER A 132 -9.48 19.24 0.80
N TRP A 133 -9.54 19.24 -0.53
CA TRP A 133 -8.82 18.27 -1.37
C TRP A 133 -7.32 18.56 -1.49
N LYS A 134 -6.87 19.79 -1.21
CA LYS A 134 -5.45 20.16 -1.27
C LYS A 134 -4.67 19.66 -0.05
N THR A 135 -5.30 19.74 1.12
CA THR A 135 -4.70 19.32 2.40
C THR A 135 -5.31 18.02 2.93
N PHE A 136 -6.25 17.44 2.18
CA PHE A 136 -7.04 16.30 2.62
C PHE A 136 -7.61 16.47 4.04
N GLN A 137 -7.99 17.71 4.40
CA GLN A 137 -8.49 18.03 5.74
C GLN A 137 -9.86 17.41 5.91
N VAL A 138 -10.02 16.67 7.01
CA VAL A 138 -11.30 16.11 7.44
C VAL A 138 -11.68 16.70 8.78
N GLU A 139 -12.95 17.07 8.89
CA GLU A 139 -13.57 17.69 10.06
C GLU A 139 -14.82 16.91 10.49
N ASP A 140 -15.21 17.03 11.76
CA ASP A 140 -16.51 16.57 12.25
C ASP A 140 -17.61 17.50 11.71
N ARG A 141 -18.56 16.92 10.98
CA ARG A 141 -19.67 17.61 10.32
C ARG A 141 -20.54 18.41 11.30
N ASN A 142 -20.64 17.98 12.56
CA ASN A 142 -21.56 18.57 13.53
C ASN A 142 -21.01 19.83 14.20
N ASN A 143 -19.69 19.93 14.37
CA ASN A 143 -19.06 21.01 15.13
C ASN A 143 -17.87 21.69 14.39
N GLY A 144 -17.47 21.18 13.22
CA GLY A 144 -16.35 21.71 12.44
C GLY A 144 -14.97 21.43 13.06
N GLU A 145 -14.88 20.55 14.07
CA GLU A 145 -13.60 20.24 14.69
C GLU A 145 -12.73 19.41 13.73
N PRO A 146 -11.46 19.80 13.51
CA PRO A 146 -10.55 19.05 12.65
C PRO A 146 -10.25 17.69 13.27
N LEU A 147 -10.32 16.62 12.47
CA LEU A 147 -10.13 15.24 12.94
C LEU A 147 -8.79 14.66 12.47
N TRP A 148 -8.47 14.85 11.19
CA TRP A 148 -7.21 14.43 10.60
C TRP A 148 -6.98 15.12 9.27
N TYR A 149 -5.74 15.11 8.80
CA TYR A 149 -5.39 15.67 7.49
C TYR A 149 -4.29 14.86 6.80
N GLY A 150 -4.14 15.11 5.50
CA GLY A 150 -3.05 14.58 4.70
C GLY A 150 -2.11 15.67 4.21
N LYS A 151 -1.02 15.26 3.59
CA LYS A 151 -0.15 16.17 2.84
C LYS A 151 0.22 15.57 1.50
N ASP A 152 0.53 16.43 0.55
CA ASP A 152 1.12 15.98 -0.71
C ASP A 152 2.41 15.19 -0.45
N TYR A 153 2.55 14.05 -1.13
CA TYR A 153 3.68 13.15 -1.04
C TYR A 153 3.75 12.27 -2.29
N CYS A 154 4.80 12.45 -3.10
CA CYS A 154 4.97 11.74 -4.37
C CYS A 154 3.75 11.85 -5.31
N GLY A 155 3.14 13.04 -5.41
CA GLY A 155 1.97 13.31 -6.26
C GLY A 155 0.65 12.69 -5.78
N LEU A 156 0.62 12.21 -4.53
CA LEU A 156 -0.55 11.63 -3.88
C LEU A 156 -0.73 12.25 -2.48
N GLY A 157 -1.88 12.00 -1.86
CA GLY A 157 -2.07 12.33 -0.45
C GLY A 157 -1.43 11.28 0.46
N ARG A 158 -0.70 11.70 1.51
CA ARG A 158 -0.25 10.84 2.60
C ARG A 158 -0.83 11.33 3.92
N LEU A 159 -1.42 10.42 4.68
CA LEU A 159 -1.96 10.71 6.02
C LEU A 159 -0.85 11.17 6.97
N VAL A 160 -1.12 12.21 7.77
CA VAL A 160 -0.15 12.69 8.76
C VAL A 160 -0.34 11.97 10.09
N LEU A 161 0.59 11.07 10.39
CA LEU A 161 0.64 10.36 11.67
C LEU A 161 1.22 11.24 12.77
N ALA A 162 0.73 11.04 14.00
CA ALA A 162 1.27 11.68 15.19
C ALA A 162 2.63 11.06 15.60
N GLY A 163 3.51 11.89 16.17
CA GLY A 163 4.83 11.48 16.64
C GLY A 163 5.90 11.33 15.56
N ASP A 164 5.61 11.76 14.32
CA ASP A 164 6.49 11.66 13.14
C ASP A 164 7.23 10.32 13.02
N PRO A 165 6.49 9.19 12.94
CA PRO A 165 7.11 7.89 12.92
C PRO A 165 7.91 7.69 11.62
N GLN A 166 9.22 7.55 11.78
CA GLN A 166 10.14 7.30 10.67
C GLN A 166 10.28 5.79 10.39
N GLY A 167 10.40 5.44 9.11
CA GLY A 167 10.70 4.08 8.66
C GLY A 167 10.89 4.01 7.15
N GLU A 168 10.65 2.85 6.55
CA GLU A 168 10.88 2.70 5.12
C GLU A 168 9.77 3.36 4.30
N THR A 169 10.18 4.31 3.46
CA THR A 169 9.43 4.72 2.28
C THR A 169 9.93 3.97 1.07
N TYR A 170 8.98 3.53 0.24
CA TYR A 170 9.24 2.82 -1.00
C TYR A 170 8.73 3.60 -2.21
N LEU A 171 8.35 4.87 -2.01
CA LEU A 171 7.90 5.79 -3.05
C LEU A 171 8.98 6.83 -3.34
N SER A 172 9.11 7.22 -4.59
CA SER A 172 10.05 8.22 -5.09
C SER A 172 9.31 9.30 -5.87
N GLU A 173 9.78 10.54 -5.80
CA GLU A 173 9.10 11.70 -6.41
C GLU A 173 9.09 11.68 -7.94
N ASP A 174 9.98 10.90 -8.56
CA ASP A 174 10.14 10.79 -10.02
C ASP A 174 9.24 9.73 -10.67
N GLN A 175 8.39 9.05 -9.89
CA GLN A 175 7.54 7.95 -10.37
C GLN A 175 6.06 8.21 -10.14
N GLY A 176 5.25 7.85 -11.14
CA GLY A 176 3.79 7.76 -10.99
C GLY A 176 3.38 6.42 -10.39
N TYR A 177 2.44 6.43 -9.45
CA TYR A 177 1.98 5.23 -8.75
C TYR A 177 0.48 5.00 -8.91
N LEU A 178 0.09 3.74 -9.16
CA LEU A 178 -1.29 3.28 -9.07
C LEU A 178 -1.45 2.41 -7.82
N LEU A 179 -1.84 3.03 -6.71
CA LEU A 179 -1.91 2.39 -5.40
C LEU A 179 -3.31 1.88 -5.03
N SER A 180 -4.36 2.40 -5.66
CA SER A 180 -5.74 2.03 -5.36
C SER A 180 -6.04 0.57 -5.67
N VAL A 181 -6.52 -0.17 -4.66
CA VAL A 181 -7.01 -1.55 -4.83
C VAL A 181 -8.52 -1.55 -4.93
N HIS A 182 -9.04 -2.22 -5.96
CA HIS A 182 -10.46 -2.47 -6.16
C HIS A 182 -10.72 -3.98 -6.02
N ALA A 183 -11.33 -4.38 -4.90
CA ALA A 183 -11.76 -5.75 -4.67
C ALA A 183 -13.19 -5.94 -5.19
N SER A 184 -13.43 -7.02 -5.94
CA SER A 184 -14.80 -7.38 -6.29
C SER A 184 -15.58 -7.89 -5.06
N GLU A 185 -16.90 -7.79 -5.07
CA GLU A 185 -17.74 -8.37 -4.01
C GLU A 185 -17.46 -9.86 -3.82
N ALA A 186 -17.31 -10.61 -4.92
CA ALA A 186 -16.97 -12.02 -4.89
C ALA A 186 -15.62 -12.32 -4.21
N ASP A 187 -14.60 -11.47 -4.42
CA ASP A 187 -13.30 -11.61 -3.75
C ASP A 187 -13.43 -11.36 -2.24
N LEU A 188 -14.20 -10.32 -1.85
CA LEU A 188 -14.43 -9.97 -0.46
C LEU A 188 -15.22 -11.05 0.27
N GLU A 189 -16.32 -11.55 -0.31
CA GLU A 189 -17.10 -12.66 0.25
C GLU A 189 -16.27 -13.93 0.43
N LYS A 190 -15.41 -14.24 -0.53
CA LYS A 190 -14.52 -15.40 -0.44
C LYS A 190 -13.50 -15.24 0.69
N LEU A 191 -13.02 -14.03 0.95
CA LEU A 191 -12.13 -13.75 2.07
C LEU A 191 -12.86 -13.80 3.41
N HIS A 192 -14.04 -13.18 3.52
CA HIS A 192 -14.83 -13.20 4.76
C HIS A 192 -15.18 -14.63 5.19
N ARG A 193 -15.62 -15.49 4.25
CA ARG A 193 -15.87 -16.90 4.56
C ARG A 193 -14.64 -17.62 5.14
N ARG A 194 -13.44 -17.28 4.66
CA ARG A 194 -12.19 -17.87 5.20
C ARG A 194 -11.91 -17.38 6.61
N VAL A 195 -12.12 -16.08 6.85
CA VAL A 195 -11.97 -15.46 8.17
C VAL A 195 -12.89 -16.14 9.20
N ASP A 196 -14.14 -16.38 8.84
CA ASP A 196 -15.13 -17.00 9.72
C ASP A 196 -14.81 -18.47 9.98
N SER A 197 -14.43 -19.22 8.93
CA SER A 197 -14.02 -20.62 9.07
C SER A 197 -12.76 -20.84 9.90
N ALA A 198 -11.90 -19.82 10.02
CA ALA A 198 -10.70 -19.85 10.84
C ALA A 198 -10.93 -19.40 12.30
N SER A 199 -12.15 -18.98 12.62
CA SER A 199 -12.55 -18.54 13.96
C SER A 199 -13.32 -19.62 14.75
N LEU A 200 -13.54 -20.80 14.14
CA LEU A 200 -14.07 -22.03 14.74
C LEU A 200 -12.92 -23.01 15.02
#